data_AF-A0A9D2IM85-F1
#
_entry.id   AF-A0A9D2IM85-F1
#
_cell.length_a   1.000
_cell.length_b   1.000
_cell.length_c   1.000
_cell.angle_alpha   90.00
_cell.angle_beta   90.00
_cell.angle_gamma   90.00
#
_symmetry.space_group_name_H-M   'P 1'
#
loop_
_entity.id
_entity.type
_entity.pdbx_description
1 polymer ?
#
loop_
_entity_poly.entity_id
_entity_poly.type
_entity_poly.pdbx_seq_one_letter_code
_entity_poly.pdbx_strand_id
1 'polypeptide(L)'
;MNNKIDSTEQKTNDELLNSINKDEFELRERRLKLVYKILYIFAISWGVIFLNAVKYIDKNPVEIKSSIPLFCFLLSFLSTGIISILSYAFRELKCMKINSKNIYKDKQDADTLFVRIWQGISLSIFFSLYFFILSIFFYSFISNFYTIGIVLFLTLPGKLIVWFIIEKKSCKWAFFINTFVNTISAYLIFTLAFTATLTV
;
A
#
# COMPACT_ATOMS: atom_id res chain seq x y z
N MET A 1 27.32 18.25 -51.01
CA MET A 1 27.80 17.09 -50.23
C MET A 1 27.41 17.15 -48.74
N ASN A 2 26.92 18.28 -48.19
CA ASN A 2 26.60 18.41 -46.75
C ASN A 2 25.25 17.78 -46.31
N ASN A 3 24.22 17.72 -47.17
CA ASN A 3 22.90 17.20 -46.75
C ASN A 3 22.86 15.70 -46.41
N LYS A 4 23.82 14.90 -46.89
CA LYS A 4 23.81 13.44 -46.68
C LYS A 4 24.39 13.06 -45.31
N ILE A 5 25.31 13.87 -44.78
CA ILE A 5 25.95 13.66 -43.48
C ILE A 5 24.94 13.95 -42.36
N ASP A 6 24.22 15.07 -42.45
CA ASP A 6 23.14 15.46 -41.51
C ASP A 6 22.04 14.39 -41.41
N SER A 7 21.61 13.84 -42.55
CA SER A 7 20.58 12.77 -42.57
C SER A 7 21.04 11.44 -41.97
N THR A 8 22.35 11.19 -41.95
CA THR A 8 22.91 9.93 -41.42
C THR A 8 23.13 10.04 -39.92
N GLU A 9 23.64 11.17 -39.43
CA GLU A 9 23.72 11.46 -37.98
C GLU A 9 22.34 11.53 -37.34
N GLN A 10 21.36 12.17 -37.99
CA GLN A 10 20.00 12.28 -37.48
C GLN A 10 19.32 10.90 -37.41
N LYS A 11 19.50 10.06 -38.42
CA LYS A 11 18.98 8.68 -38.43
C LYS A 11 19.64 7.80 -37.37
N THR A 12 20.94 7.97 -37.13
CA THR A 12 21.69 7.24 -36.09
C THR A 12 21.23 7.68 -34.69
N ASN A 13 20.97 8.97 -34.50
CA ASN A 13 20.44 9.51 -33.25
C ASN A 13 19.00 9.04 -33.00
N ASP A 14 18.16 8.95 -34.03
CA ASP A 14 16.80 8.42 -33.93
C ASP A 14 16.79 6.92 -33.60
N GLU A 15 17.68 6.12 -34.20
CA GLU A 15 17.85 4.70 -33.86
C GLU A 15 18.34 4.50 -32.43
N LEU A 16 19.31 5.32 -31.98
CA LEU A 16 19.81 5.30 -30.61
C LEU A 16 18.74 5.74 -29.59
N LEU A 17 17.95 6.76 -29.91
CA LEU A 17 16.83 7.22 -29.06
C LEU A 17 15.76 6.12 -28.93
N ASN A 18 15.47 5.42 -30.04
CA ASN A 18 14.52 4.32 -30.07
C ASN A 18 15.03 3.08 -29.31
N SER A 19 16.33 2.78 -29.34
CA SER A 19 16.90 1.69 -28.54
C SER A 19 16.88 2.03 -27.04
N ILE A 20 17.28 3.25 -26.66
CA ILE A 20 17.25 3.72 -25.26
C ILE A 20 15.82 3.66 -24.71
N ASN A 21 14.83 4.09 -25.49
CA ASN A 21 13.43 3.99 -25.09
C ASN A 21 13.00 2.52 -24.87
N LYS A 22 13.37 1.61 -25.78
CA LYS A 22 13.04 0.18 -25.65
C LYS A 22 13.64 -0.45 -24.39
N ASP A 23 14.92 -0.19 -24.12
CA ASP A 23 15.60 -0.70 -22.93
C ASP A 23 14.94 -0.16 -21.64
N GLU A 24 14.54 1.12 -21.64
CA GLU A 24 13.83 1.72 -20.51
C GLU A 24 12.45 1.08 -20.30
N PHE A 25 11.68 0.84 -21.37
CA PHE A 25 10.40 0.14 -21.30
C PHE A 25 10.56 -1.28 -20.75
N GLU A 26 11.56 -2.02 -21.22
CA GLU A 26 11.82 -3.38 -20.76
C GLU A 26 12.22 -3.41 -19.27
N LEU A 27 13.03 -2.45 -18.81
CA LEU A 27 13.38 -2.29 -17.39
C LEU A 27 12.15 -2.00 -16.52
N ARG A 28 11.21 -1.17 -16.99
CA ARG A 28 9.96 -0.87 -16.27
C ARG A 28 9.02 -2.07 -16.24
N GLU A 29 8.91 -2.80 -17.34
CA GLU A 29 8.11 -4.02 -17.42
C GLU A 29 8.64 -5.10 -16.46
N ARG A 30 9.96 -5.30 -16.40
CA ARG A 30 10.59 -6.22 -15.44
C ARG A 30 10.29 -5.82 -13.99
N ARG A 31 10.37 -4.53 -13.65
CA ARG A 31 10.01 -4.01 -12.32
C ARG A 31 8.54 -4.26 -11.98
N LEU A 32 7.63 -3.96 -12.91
CA LEU A 32 6.20 -4.17 -12.73
C LEU A 32 5.87 -5.66 -12.54
N LYS A 33 6.52 -6.55 -13.32
CA LYS A 33 6.36 -8.01 -13.20
C LYS A 33 6.84 -8.53 -11.84
N LEU A 34 7.93 -7.99 -11.32
CA LEU A 34 8.42 -8.33 -9.98
C LEU A 34 7.43 -7.88 -8.90
N VAL A 35 6.94 -6.64 -8.98
CA VAL A 35 5.98 -6.10 -8.03
C VAL A 35 4.64 -6.85 -8.08
N TYR A 36 4.20 -7.29 -9.26
CA TYR A 36 3.01 -8.12 -9.42
C TYR A 36 3.15 -9.50 -8.73
N LYS A 37 4.32 -10.13 -8.81
CA LYS A 37 4.58 -11.38 -8.07
C LYS A 37 4.49 -11.17 -6.55
N ILE A 38 5.00 -10.05 -6.05
CA ILE A 38 4.90 -9.71 -4.63
C ILE A 38 3.44 -9.46 -4.25
N LEU A 39 2.69 -8.72 -5.06
CA LEU A 39 1.26 -8.49 -4.86
C LEU A 39 0.49 -9.80 -4.74
N TYR A 40 0.81 -10.78 -5.61
CA TYR A 40 0.20 -12.10 -5.58
C TYR A 40 0.48 -12.84 -4.25
N ILE A 41 1.72 -12.82 -3.78
CA ILE A 41 2.10 -13.43 -2.49
C ILE A 41 1.34 -12.76 -1.33
N PHE A 42 1.26 -11.43 -1.32
CA PHE A 42 0.52 -10.68 -0.31
C PHE A 42 -0.98 -11.01 -0.33
N ALA A 43 -1.60 -11.04 -1.51
CA ALA A 43 -3.02 -11.32 -1.67
C ALA A 43 -3.38 -12.76 -1.24
N ILE A 44 -2.56 -13.75 -1.61
CA ILE A 44 -2.75 -15.13 -1.15
C ILE A 44 -2.60 -15.23 0.37
N SER A 45 -1.53 -14.65 0.92
CA SER A 45 -1.30 -14.68 2.36
C SER A 45 -2.48 -14.05 3.10
N TRP A 46 -2.98 -12.92 2.61
CA TRP A 46 -4.15 -12.25 3.15
C TRP A 46 -5.38 -13.17 3.12
N GLY A 47 -5.67 -13.81 1.98
CA GLY A 47 -6.81 -14.70 1.83
C GLY A 47 -6.74 -15.93 2.74
N VAL A 48 -5.58 -16.57 2.84
CA VAL A 48 -5.37 -17.74 3.71
C VAL A 48 -5.53 -17.35 5.18
N ILE A 49 -4.95 -16.22 5.61
CA ILE A 49 -5.07 -15.73 6.98
C ILE A 49 -6.52 -15.38 7.30
N PHE A 50 -7.22 -14.71 6.39
CA PHE A 50 -8.62 -14.33 6.58
C PHE A 50 -9.52 -15.56 6.72
N LEU A 51 -9.40 -16.53 5.82
CA LEU A 51 -10.20 -17.77 5.87
C LEU A 51 -9.90 -18.59 7.14
N ASN A 52 -8.63 -18.66 7.54
CA ASN A 52 -8.25 -19.32 8.78
C ASN A 52 -8.81 -18.60 10.01
N ALA A 53 -8.80 -17.27 10.03
CA ALA A 53 -9.38 -16.48 11.11
C ALA A 53 -10.87 -16.76 11.24
N VAL A 54 -11.64 -16.67 10.14
CA VAL A 54 -13.09 -16.94 10.13
C VAL A 54 -13.39 -18.36 10.61
N LYS A 55 -12.70 -19.37 10.05
CA LYS A 55 -12.90 -20.77 10.46
C LYS A 55 -12.55 -21.02 11.92
N TYR A 56 -11.57 -20.30 12.46
CA TYR A 56 -11.18 -20.41 13.86
C TYR A 56 -12.23 -19.74 14.77
N ILE A 57 -12.81 -18.61 14.35
CA ILE A 57 -13.92 -17.92 15.05
C ILE A 57 -15.11 -18.84 15.18
N ASP A 58 -15.53 -19.47 14.09
CA ASP A 58 -16.70 -20.36 14.08
C ASP A 58 -16.51 -21.60 14.97
N LYS A 59 -15.27 -22.10 15.09
CA LYS A 59 -14.98 -23.32 15.84
C LYS A 59 -14.81 -23.11 17.34
N ASN A 60 -14.17 -22.01 17.75
CA ASN A 60 -13.76 -21.77 19.14
C ASN A 60 -14.07 -20.33 19.59
N PRO A 61 -15.35 -19.94 19.70
CA PRO A 61 -15.75 -18.55 19.97
C PRO A 61 -15.28 -18.02 21.34
N VAL A 62 -15.04 -18.90 22.32
CA VAL A 62 -14.63 -18.51 23.68
C VAL A 62 -13.12 -18.26 23.78
N GLU A 63 -12.30 -19.07 23.13
CA GLU A 63 -10.83 -19.00 23.22
C GLU A 63 -10.20 -17.99 22.25
N ILE A 64 -10.92 -17.64 21.19
CA ILE A 64 -10.37 -16.83 20.11
C ILE A 64 -10.08 -15.37 20.48
N LYS A 65 -10.69 -14.89 21.56
CA LYS A 65 -10.50 -13.55 22.12
C LYS A 65 -9.02 -13.16 22.24
N SER A 66 -8.17 -14.12 22.58
CA SER A 66 -6.71 -13.93 22.69
C SER A 66 -5.98 -13.87 21.34
N SER A 67 -6.54 -14.49 20.29
CA SER A 67 -5.95 -14.63 18.96
C SER A 67 -6.41 -13.55 17.97
N ILE A 68 -7.54 -12.88 18.23
CA ILE A 68 -8.06 -11.77 17.39
C ILE A 68 -7.00 -10.70 17.11
N PRO A 69 -6.25 -10.19 18.11
CA PRO A 69 -5.19 -9.21 17.86
C PRO A 69 -4.16 -9.64 16.81
N LEU A 70 -3.80 -10.93 16.82
CA LEU A 70 -2.80 -11.48 15.90
C LEU A 70 -3.34 -11.52 14.46
N PHE A 71 -4.60 -11.93 14.27
CA PHE A 71 -5.24 -11.90 12.96
C PHE A 71 -5.41 -10.47 12.44
N CYS A 72 -5.81 -9.53 13.30
CA CYS A 72 -5.92 -8.12 12.95
C CYS A 72 -4.56 -7.52 12.55
N PHE A 73 -3.50 -7.86 13.27
CA PHE A 73 -2.13 -7.47 12.94
C PHE A 73 -1.74 -7.91 11.53
N LEU A 74 -1.87 -9.21 11.25
CA LEU A 74 -1.47 -9.79 9.97
C LEU A 74 -2.29 -9.21 8.81
N LEU A 75 -3.61 -9.14 8.96
CA LEU A 75 -4.50 -8.63 7.92
C LEU A 75 -4.32 -7.13 7.68
N SER A 76 -4.06 -6.33 8.73
CA SER A 76 -3.84 -4.90 8.59
C SER A 76 -2.57 -4.56 7.80
N PHE A 77 -1.44 -5.18 8.16
CA PHE A 77 -0.19 -4.94 7.44
C PHE A 77 -0.30 -5.42 5.99
N LEU A 78 -0.87 -6.60 5.75
CA LEU A 78 -1.05 -7.13 4.39
C LEU A 78 -1.95 -6.23 3.54
N SER A 79 -3.06 -5.75 4.09
CA SER A 79 -3.98 -4.85 3.38
C SER A 79 -3.28 -3.53 3.00
N THR A 80 -2.52 -2.96 3.93
CA THR A 80 -1.77 -1.72 3.70
C THR A 80 -0.66 -1.91 2.66
N GLY A 81 0.03 -3.06 2.69
CA GLY A 81 1.00 -3.46 1.68
C GLY A 81 0.38 -3.61 0.30
N ILE A 82 -0.76 -4.30 0.17
CA ILE A 82 -1.51 -4.48 -1.08
C ILE A 82 -1.88 -3.11 -1.69
N ILE A 83 -2.45 -2.20 -0.90
CA ILE A 83 -2.83 -0.86 -1.36
C ILE A 83 -1.62 -0.07 -1.85
N SER A 84 -0.49 -0.15 -1.13
CA SER A 84 0.75 0.54 -1.49
C SER A 84 1.31 0.03 -2.83
N ILE A 85 1.29 -1.29 -3.01
CA ILE A 85 1.74 -1.94 -4.25
C ILE A 85 0.82 -1.59 -5.43
N LEU A 86 -0.50 -1.65 -5.24
CA LEU A 86 -1.48 -1.28 -6.27
C LEU A 86 -1.32 0.18 -6.68
N SER A 87 -1.12 1.09 -5.72
CA SER A 87 -0.91 2.51 -5.98
C SER A 87 0.30 2.76 -6.87
N TYR A 88 1.39 2.02 -6.64
CA TYR A 88 2.56 2.06 -7.51
C TYR A 88 2.27 1.50 -8.91
N ALA A 89 1.63 0.33 -8.98
CA ALA A 89 1.31 -0.30 -10.26
C ALA A 89 0.45 0.60 -11.16
N PHE A 90 -0.57 1.26 -10.60
CA PHE A 90 -1.38 2.24 -11.36
C PHE A 90 -0.56 3.45 -11.82
N ARG A 91 0.40 3.91 -11.02
CA ARG A 91 1.26 5.04 -11.39
C ARG A 91 2.27 4.67 -12.47
N GLU A 92 2.85 3.47 -12.44
CA GLU A 92 3.69 2.95 -13.53
C GLU A 92 2.90 2.75 -14.82
N LEU A 93 1.69 2.18 -14.76
CA LEU A 93 0.82 2.04 -15.93
C LEU A 93 0.48 3.41 -16.54
N LYS A 94 0.31 4.44 -15.71
CA LYS A 94 0.12 5.82 -16.18
C LYS A 94 1.39 6.36 -16.86
N CYS A 95 2.58 6.02 -16.37
CA CYS A 95 3.86 6.39 -17.00
C CYS A 95 4.08 5.67 -18.34
N MET A 96 3.60 4.44 -18.48
CA MET A 96 3.66 3.68 -19.75
C MET A 96 2.66 4.20 -20.80
N LYS A 97 1.53 4.79 -20.39
CA LYS A 97 0.63 5.54 -21.29
C LYS A 97 1.26 6.90 -21.62
N ILE A 98 2.15 6.87 -22.61
CA ILE A 98 2.86 8.03 -23.18
C ILE A 98 1.90 9.20 -23.41
N ASN A 99 1.94 10.20 -22.52
CA ASN A 99 1.38 11.53 -22.77
C ASN A 99 2.50 12.54 -22.52
N SER A 100 2.98 13.15 -23.61
CA SER A 100 4.34 13.70 -23.76
C SER A 100 4.66 14.98 -22.98
N LYS A 101 3.77 15.46 -22.11
CA LYS A 101 3.93 16.79 -21.51
C LYS A 101 4.76 16.86 -20.23
N ASN A 102 4.99 15.75 -19.51
CA ASN A 102 5.70 15.78 -18.21
C ASN A 102 6.49 14.50 -17.87
N ILE A 103 6.99 13.82 -18.90
CA ILE A 103 7.64 12.50 -18.80
C ILE A 103 8.71 12.47 -17.69
N TYR A 104 9.65 13.42 -17.65
CA TYR A 104 10.74 13.40 -16.66
C TYR A 104 10.28 13.46 -15.20
N LYS A 105 9.25 14.27 -14.90
CA LYS A 105 8.71 14.42 -13.54
C LYS A 105 7.91 13.19 -13.11
N ASP A 106 7.11 12.65 -14.02
CA ASP A 106 6.32 11.44 -13.78
C ASP A 106 7.23 10.21 -13.58
N LYS A 107 8.35 10.15 -14.31
CA LYS A 107 9.39 9.11 -14.16
C LYS A 107 10.05 9.16 -12.78
N GLN A 108 10.51 10.35 -12.35
CA GLN A 108 11.13 10.53 -11.04
C GLN A 108 10.15 10.21 -9.90
N ASP A 109 8.88 10.59 -10.06
CA ASP A 109 7.82 10.25 -9.11
C ASP A 109 7.58 8.73 -9.01
N ALA A 110 7.60 7.99 -10.12
CA ALA A 110 7.45 6.54 -10.11
C ALA A 110 8.61 5.83 -9.39
N ASP A 111 9.85 6.26 -9.64
CA ASP A 111 11.03 5.72 -8.96
C ASP A 111 11.01 6.01 -7.46
N THR A 112 10.59 7.22 -7.05
CA THR A 112 10.44 7.54 -5.63
C THR A 112 9.32 6.72 -4.98
N LEU A 113 8.25 6.40 -5.70
CA LEU A 113 7.19 5.53 -5.20
C LEU A 113 7.66 4.09 -5.03
N PHE A 114 8.48 3.57 -5.94
CA PHE A 114 9.05 2.23 -5.82
C PHE A 114 9.82 2.07 -4.49
N VAL A 115 10.67 3.04 -4.15
CA VAL A 115 11.39 3.06 -2.87
C VAL A 115 10.42 3.21 -1.70
N ARG A 116 9.40 4.06 -1.84
CA ARG A 116 8.39 4.27 -0.81
C ARG A 116 7.53 3.04 -0.54
N ILE A 117 7.31 2.12 -1.50
CA ILE A 117 6.57 0.88 -1.23
C ILE A 117 7.23 0.11 -0.09
N TRP A 118 8.55 -0.10 -0.18
CA TRP A 118 9.29 -0.86 0.82
C TRP A 118 9.33 -0.15 2.17
N GLN A 119 9.51 1.17 2.16
CA GLN A 119 9.41 1.98 3.38
C GLN A 119 8.01 1.92 3.99
N GLY A 120 6.95 1.97 3.18
CA GLY A 120 5.57 1.87 3.61
C GLY A 120 5.23 0.50 4.19
N ILE A 121 5.70 -0.58 3.57
CA ILE A 121 5.56 -1.94 4.10
C ILE A 121 6.25 -2.04 5.46
N SER A 122 7.51 -1.60 5.57
CA SER A 122 8.26 -1.61 6.84
C SER A 122 7.55 -0.80 7.93
N LEU A 123 7.04 0.38 7.59
CA LEU A 123 6.32 1.24 8.52
C LEU A 123 4.98 0.64 8.95
N SER A 124 4.26 0.00 8.01
CA SER A 124 2.99 -0.68 8.28
C SER A 124 3.18 -1.86 9.22
N ILE A 125 4.28 -2.62 9.08
CA ILE A 125 4.65 -3.69 10.02
C ILE A 125 4.91 -3.08 11.40
N PHE A 126 5.69 -2.01 11.48
CA PHE A 126 6.03 -1.35 12.74
C PHE A 126 4.78 -0.85 13.48
N PHE A 127 3.88 -0.15 12.78
CA PHE A 127 2.64 0.34 13.36
C PHE A 127 1.68 -0.81 13.72
N SER A 128 1.51 -1.80 12.85
CA SER A 128 0.66 -2.95 13.16
C SER A 128 1.16 -3.70 14.40
N LEU A 129 2.48 -3.87 14.53
CA LEU A 129 3.10 -4.51 15.69
C LEU A 129 2.88 -3.67 16.96
N TYR A 130 3.03 -2.36 16.86
CA TYR A 130 2.73 -1.44 17.96
C TYR A 130 1.27 -1.59 18.43
N PHE A 131 0.31 -1.66 17.50
CA PHE A 131 -1.10 -1.88 17.82
C PHE A 131 -1.38 -3.27 18.41
N PHE A 132 -0.71 -4.30 17.91
CA PHE A 132 -0.78 -5.65 18.46
C PHE A 132 -0.35 -5.65 19.94
N ILE A 133 0.83 -5.10 20.24
CA ILE A 133 1.33 -4.98 21.61
C ILE A 133 0.36 -4.20 22.48
N LEU A 134 -0.09 -3.03 22.01
CA LEU A 134 -1.05 -2.19 22.74
C LEU A 134 -2.34 -2.94 23.02
N SER A 135 -2.84 -3.75 22.08
CA SER A 135 -4.06 -4.52 22.27
C SER A 135 -3.94 -5.70 23.22
N ILE A 136 -2.74 -6.24 23.42
CA ILE A 136 -2.47 -7.22 24.49
C ILE A 136 -2.54 -6.52 25.85
N PHE A 137 -1.88 -5.37 26.00
CA PHE A 137 -1.84 -4.64 27.28
C PHE A 137 -3.18 -3.98 27.65
N PHE A 138 -3.95 -3.52 26.66
CA PHE A 138 -5.21 -2.79 26.85
C PHE A 138 -6.44 -3.54 26.31
N TYR A 139 -6.45 -4.87 26.46
CA TYR A 139 -7.50 -5.75 25.96
C TYR A 139 -8.92 -5.32 26.41
N SER A 140 -9.09 -4.91 27.67
CA SER A 140 -10.37 -4.43 28.22
C SER A 140 -10.84 -3.10 27.64
N PHE A 141 -9.94 -2.27 27.12
CA PHE A 141 -10.28 -0.96 26.55
C PHE A 141 -10.74 -1.07 25.09
N ILE A 142 -10.16 -2.01 24.34
CA ILE A 142 -10.45 -2.21 22.91
C ILE A 142 -11.68 -3.10 22.68
N SER A 143 -12.00 -4.01 23.60
CA SER A 143 -13.15 -4.91 23.48
C SER A 143 -14.52 -4.23 23.62
N ASN A 144 -14.57 -2.95 24.00
CA ASN A 144 -15.82 -2.22 24.17
C ASN A 144 -16.28 -1.64 22.83
N PHE A 145 -17.49 -1.99 22.37
CA PHE A 145 -18.01 -1.55 21.05
C PHE A 145 -18.03 -0.01 20.91
N TYR A 146 -18.25 0.68 22.03
CA TYR A 146 -18.25 2.14 22.12
C TYR A 146 -16.87 2.77 21.82
N THR A 147 -15.78 2.16 22.30
CA THR A 147 -14.43 2.68 22.07
C THR A 147 -14.00 2.46 20.62
N ILE A 148 -14.35 1.32 20.01
CA ILE A 148 -14.08 1.06 18.59
C ILE A 148 -14.85 2.06 17.69
N GLY A 149 -16.13 2.31 17.99
CA GLY A 149 -16.96 3.27 17.25
C GLY A 149 -16.42 4.70 17.28
N ILE A 150 -15.95 5.15 18.45
CA ILE A 150 -15.31 6.47 18.61
C ILE A 150 -14.00 6.55 17.82
N VAL A 151 -13.18 5.51 17.83
CA VAL A 151 -11.89 5.52 17.12
C VAL A 151 -12.10 5.45 15.59
N LEU A 152 -13.09 4.71 15.09
CA LEU A 152 -13.48 4.74 13.67
C LEU A 152 -13.99 6.14 13.26
N PHE A 153 -14.80 6.76 14.11
CA PHE A 153 -15.29 8.13 13.89
C PHE A 153 -14.17 9.17 13.91
N LEU A 154 -13.04 8.93 14.59
CA LEU A 154 -11.87 9.81 14.60
C LEU A 154 -10.91 9.56 13.42
N THR A 155 -10.83 8.33 12.91
CA THR A 155 -9.92 7.97 11.81
C THR A 155 -10.43 8.41 10.43
N LEU A 156 -11.76 8.45 10.23
CA LEU A 156 -12.41 8.99 9.03
C LEU A 156 -12.12 10.49 8.78
N PRO A 157 -12.31 11.41 9.75
CA PRO A 157 -11.89 12.80 9.60
C PRO A 157 -10.36 12.91 9.54
N GLY A 158 -9.61 12.01 10.18
CA GLY A 158 -8.16 11.90 9.99
C GLY A 158 -7.78 11.68 8.52
N LYS A 159 -8.47 10.80 7.79
CA LYS A 159 -8.26 10.62 6.33
C LYS A 159 -8.60 11.87 5.54
N LEU A 160 -9.69 12.58 5.89
CA LEU A 160 -10.07 13.83 5.24
C LEU A 160 -9.04 14.95 5.49
N ILE A 161 -8.54 15.08 6.71
CA ILE A 161 -7.51 16.05 7.08
C ILE A 161 -6.20 15.72 6.36
N VAL A 162 -5.82 14.44 6.29
CA VAL A 162 -4.63 14.00 5.55
C VAL A 162 -4.78 14.28 4.06
N TRP A 163 -5.93 13.96 3.46
CA TRP A 163 -6.22 14.27 2.07
C TRP A 163 -6.11 15.78 1.81
N PHE A 164 -6.71 16.60 2.68
CA PHE A 164 -6.67 18.05 2.58
C PHE A 164 -5.27 18.65 2.79
N ILE A 165 -4.48 18.12 3.72
CA ILE A 165 -3.09 18.53 3.95
C ILE A 165 -2.21 18.14 2.77
N ILE A 166 -2.40 16.94 2.20
CA ILE A 166 -1.67 16.44 1.02
C ILE A 166 -1.97 17.30 -0.20
N GLU A 167 -3.23 17.68 -0.39
CA GLU A 167 -3.65 18.50 -1.53
C GLU A 167 -3.13 19.94 -1.42
N LYS A 168 -2.99 20.48 -0.20
CA LYS A 168 -2.61 21.88 0.02
C LYS A 168 -1.12 22.10 0.27
N LYS A 169 -0.38 21.12 0.77
CA LYS A 169 1.08 21.19 0.98
C LYS A 169 1.71 19.82 0.68
N SER A 170 2.77 19.84 -0.13
CA SER A 170 3.68 18.70 -0.31
C SER A 170 4.46 18.47 0.99
N CYS A 171 3.77 17.96 2.01
CA CYS A 171 4.28 17.76 3.35
C CYS A 171 5.16 16.51 3.34
N LYS A 172 6.43 16.62 3.75
CA LYS A 172 7.36 15.48 3.82
C LYS A 172 6.81 14.32 4.67
N TRP A 173 6.00 14.65 5.68
CA TRP A 173 5.37 13.69 6.59
C TRP A 173 4.07 13.08 6.07
N ALA A 174 3.53 13.58 4.96
CA ALA A 174 2.26 13.09 4.40
C ALA A 174 2.26 11.58 4.17
N PHE A 175 3.36 11.04 3.67
CA PHE A 175 3.51 9.61 3.42
C PHE A 175 3.44 8.79 4.72
N PHE A 176 4.13 9.24 5.77
CA PHE A 176 4.12 8.59 7.08
C PHE A 176 2.73 8.63 7.72
N ILE A 177 2.08 9.80 7.69
CA ILE A 177 0.75 9.98 8.26
C ILE A 177 -0.29 9.15 7.49
N ASN A 178 -0.23 9.13 6.16
CA ASN A 178 -1.15 8.31 5.36
C ASN A 178 -0.98 6.81 5.65
N THR A 179 0.27 6.34 5.76
CA THR A 179 0.56 4.93 6.09
C THR A 179 0.07 4.59 7.49
N PHE A 180 0.29 5.47 8.47
CA PHE A 180 -0.22 5.33 9.84
C PHE A 180 -1.75 5.25 9.88
N VAL A 181 -2.44 6.20 9.26
CA VAL A 181 -3.90 6.26 9.23
C VAL A 181 -4.50 5.04 8.53
N ASN A 182 -3.90 4.58 7.42
CA ASN A 182 -4.36 3.37 6.72
C ASN A 182 -4.17 2.11 7.57
N THR A 183 -3.02 1.98 8.24
CA THR A 183 -2.72 0.84 9.12
C THR A 183 -3.68 0.80 10.32
N ILE A 184 -3.96 1.96 10.94
CA ILE A 184 -4.95 2.07 12.02
C ILE A 184 -6.33 1.69 11.53
N SER A 185 -6.75 2.28 10.41
CA SER A 185 -8.09 2.04 9.85
C SER A 185 -8.29 0.56 9.57
N ALA A 186 -7.31 -0.09 8.93
CA ALA A 186 -7.38 -1.52 8.62
C ALA A 186 -7.43 -2.36 9.90
N TYR A 187 -6.56 -2.08 10.88
CA TYR A 187 -6.54 -2.82 12.15
C TYR A 187 -7.88 -2.73 12.90
N LEU A 188 -8.48 -1.54 12.94
CA LEU A 188 -9.77 -1.32 13.59
C LEU A 188 -10.94 -1.98 12.86
N ILE A 189 -10.95 -1.92 11.52
CA ILE A 189 -11.97 -2.60 10.71
C ILE A 189 -11.95 -4.11 10.99
N PHE A 190 -10.78 -4.74 10.99
CA PHE A 190 -10.67 -6.17 11.29
C PHE A 190 -11.02 -6.49 12.74
N THR A 191 -10.63 -5.62 13.68
CA THR A 191 -10.99 -5.79 15.09
C THR A 191 -12.50 -5.74 15.26
N LEU A 192 -13.18 -4.76 14.64
CA LEU A 192 -14.65 -4.66 14.66
C LEU A 192 -15.30 -5.87 13.99
N ALA A 193 -14.80 -6.27 12.82
CA ALA A 193 -15.36 -7.40 12.08
C ALA A 193 -15.34 -8.68 12.93
N PHE A 194 -14.23 -8.97 13.61
CA PHE A 194 -14.08 -10.18 14.42
C PHE A 194 -14.73 -10.10 15.80
N THR A 195 -14.86 -8.91 16.40
CA THR A 195 -15.57 -8.76 17.67
C THR A 195 -17.09 -8.74 17.49
N ALA A 196 -17.60 -8.14 16.42
CA ALA A 196 -19.05 -8.12 16.11
C ALA A 196 -19.58 -9.52 15.81
N THR A 197 -18.80 -10.38 15.15
CA THR A 197 -19.18 -11.78 14.90
C THR A 197 -19.31 -12.63 16.16
N LEU A 198 -18.72 -12.23 17.29
CA LEU A 198 -18.82 -12.96 18.56
C LEU A 198 -20.00 -12.53 19.44
N THR A 199 -20.72 -11.47 19.05
CA THR A 199 -21.87 -10.92 19.81
C THR A 199 -23.23 -11.37 19.29
N VAL A 200 -23.28 -12.14 18.21
CA VAL A 200 -24.49 -12.77 17.64
C VAL A 200 -24.52 -14.23 18.05
#